data_AF-A0A1T4S342-F1
#
_entry.id   AF-A0A1T4S342-F1
#
_cell.length_a   1.000
_cell.length_b   1.000
_cell.length_c   1.000
_cell.angle_alpha   90.00
_cell.angle_beta   90.00
_cell.angle_gamma   90.00
#
_symmetry.space_group_name_H-M   'P 1'
#
loop_
_entity.id
_entity.type
_entity.pdbx_description
1 polymer ?
#
loop_
_entity_poly.entity_id
_entity_poly.type
_entity_poly.pdbx_seq_one_letter_code
_entity_poly.pdbx_strand_id
1 'polypeptide(L)'
;MYTGSLPGERGDQSKCSYDFILEGNKTLSLKTNTGKMICPPEVGQPGNITCLKYFGHLCEGDEINEVSFKNMVLNRVAEMMPIYTKFLFDSDYMLWIRKNKNKYDYQIFPQELLHKFNWEKELFSFTKPTIQDWNDSNTLKYNGISIGEFQVHRNRNSYKFRFNMENLMKLIE
;
A
#
# COMPACT_ATOMS: atom_id res chain seq x y z
N MET A 1 12.08 -3.08 -21.85
CA MET A 1 12.66 -1.72 -21.69
C MET A 1 12.59 -1.33 -20.21
N TYR A 2 13.64 -0.74 -19.62
CA TYR A 2 13.60 -0.23 -18.25
C TYR A 2 13.01 1.19 -18.21
N THR A 3 12.06 1.43 -17.31
CA THR A 3 11.27 2.67 -17.19
C THR A 3 11.26 3.28 -15.79
N GLY A 4 11.76 2.58 -14.76
CA GLY A 4 11.67 3.01 -13.36
C GLY A 4 12.39 4.33 -13.02
N SER A 5 13.25 4.84 -13.91
CA SER A 5 13.90 6.15 -13.79
C SER A 5 13.18 7.28 -14.54
N LEU A 6 12.13 6.96 -15.29
CA LEU A 6 11.36 7.95 -16.05
C LEU A 6 10.39 8.71 -15.11
N PRO A 7 10.07 9.98 -15.42
CA PRO A 7 9.03 10.72 -14.71
C PRO A 7 7.68 10.01 -14.81
N GLY A 8 6.91 10.01 -13.72
CA GLY A 8 5.52 9.55 -13.67
C GLY A 8 4.52 10.65 -14.02
N GLU A 9 3.23 10.28 -14.10
CA GLU A 9 2.14 11.17 -14.53
C GLU A 9 1.95 12.43 -13.65
N ARG A 10 2.37 12.38 -12.39
CA ARG A 10 2.22 13.51 -11.45
C ARG A 10 3.21 14.66 -11.69
N GLY A 11 4.18 14.52 -12.59
CA GLY A 11 5.28 15.49 -12.74
C GLY A 11 6.26 15.49 -11.55
N ASP A 12 7.40 16.16 -11.71
CA ASP A 12 8.51 16.26 -10.73
C ASP A 12 9.16 14.92 -10.31
N GLN A 13 9.41 14.72 -9.01
CA GLN A 13 10.12 13.54 -8.43
C GLN A 13 9.30 12.24 -8.45
N SER A 14 8.06 12.28 -8.95
CA SER A 14 7.24 11.07 -9.08
C SER A 14 7.86 10.16 -10.12
N LYS A 15 8.17 8.92 -9.74
CA LYS A 15 8.68 7.91 -10.67
C LYS A 15 7.52 7.23 -11.39
N CYS A 16 7.83 6.63 -12.54
CA CYS A 16 6.93 5.71 -13.25
C CYS A 16 6.37 4.64 -12.29
N SER A 17 5.10 4.26 -12.44
CA SER A 17 4.43 3.27 -11.58
C SER A 17 4.93 1.84 -11.83
N TYR A 18 5.59 1.60 -12.96
CA TYR A 18 6.20 0.33 -13.36
C TYR A 18 7.69 0.51 -13.72
N ASP A 19 8.47 -0.55 -13.50
CA ASP A 19 9.92 -0.55 -13.66
C ASP A 19 10.37 -1.05 -15.03
N PHE A 20 9.55 -1.90 -15.68
CA PHE A 20 9.86 -2.46 -17.00
C PHE A 20 8.62 -2.56 -17.90
N ILE A 21 8.85 -2.38 -19.20
CA ILE A 21 7.94 -2.80 -20.28
C ILE A 21 8.46 -4.12 -20.85
N LEU A 22 7.61 -5.13 -20.86
CA LEU A 22 7.81 -6.47 -21.38
C LEU A 22 7.34 -6.58 -22.83
N GLU A 23 7.53 -7.75 -23.43
CA GLU A 23 6.96 -8.07 -24.75
C GLU A 23 5.43 -7.96 -24.73
N GLY A 24 4.86 -7.49 -25.85
CA GLY A 24 3.42 -7.25 -25.97
C GLY A 24 2.92 -6.02 -25.19
N ASN A 25 3.80 -5.06 -24.88
CA ASN A 25 3.50 -3.84 -24.12
C ASN A 25 2.97 -4.08 -22.70
N LYS A 26 3.21 -5.26 -22.14
CA LYS A 26 2.88 -5.54 -20.74
C LYS A 26 3.85 -4.83 -19.80
N THR A 27 3.41 -4.52 -18.60
CA THR A 27 4.15 -3.77 -17.59
C THR A 27 4.56 -4.67 -16.42
N LEU A 28 5.72 -4.40 -15.85
CA LEU A 28 6.25 -5.09 -14.68
C LEU A 28 6.73 -4.08 -13.64
N SER A 29 6.20 -4.17 -12.42
CA SER A 29 6.78 -3.49 -11.26
C SER A 29 7.69 -4.44 -10.46
N LEU A 30 8.77 -3.90 -9.93
CA LEU A 30 9.75 -4.62 -9.10
C LEU A 30 9.67 -4.10 -7.67
N LYS A 31 9.50 -5.03 -6.72
CA LYS A 31 9.61 -4.74 -5.28
C LYS A 31 10.76 -5.52 -4.68
N THR A 32 11.66 -4.81 -4.01
CA THR A 32 12.79 -5.40 -3.27
C THR A 32 12.75 -4.99 -1.81
N ASN A 33 12.94 -5.94 -0.88
CA ASN A 33 13.01 -5.64 0.54
C ASN A 33 13.77 -6.71 1.36
N THR A 34 14.29 -6.28 2.51
CA THR A 34 14.77 -7.17 3.59
C THR A 34 13.61 -7.39 4.57
N GLY A 35 12.66 -8.25 4.21
CA GLY A 35 11.51 -8.56 5.05
C GLY A 35 10.23 -8.78 4.24
N LYS A 36 9.08 -8.64 4.90
CA LYS A 36 7.74 -8.90 4.32
C LYS A 36 6.90 -7.66 4.06
N MET A 37 7.36 -6.49 4.50
CA MET A 37 6.58 -5.26 4.42
C MET A 37 6.82 -4.55 3.07
N ILE A 38 5.77 -4.27 2.31
CA ILE A 38 5.83 -3.56 1.03
C ILE A 38 4.88 -2.36 1.06
N CYS A 39 5.36 -1.22 0.56
CA CYS A 39 4.52 -0.04 0.34
C CYS A 39 3.90 -0.11 -1.06
N PRO A 40 2.58 0.09 -1.19
CA PRO A 40 2.00 0.41 -2.48
C PRO A 40 2.67 1.66 -3.06
N PRO A 41 3.01 1.67 -4.37
CA PRO A 41 3.36 2.90 -5.09
C PRO A 41 2.38 4.04 -4.79
N GLU A 42 2.90 5.26 -4.72
CA GLU A 42 2.15 6.52 -4.54
C GLU A 42 1.38 6.69 -3.22
N VAL A 43 0.51 5.74 -2.88
CA VAL A 43 -0.38 5.79 -1.72
C VAL A 43 0.20 5.14 -0.47
N GLY A 44 1.31 4.39 -0.57
CA GLY A 44 1.92 3.71 0.58
C GLY A 44 2.80 4.60 1.48
N GLN A 45 3.30 5.74 1.01
CA GLN A 45 4.03 6.73 1.82
C GLN A 45 3.68 8.20 1.49
N PRO A 46 2.39 8.55 1.31
CA PRO A 46 1.99 9.88 0.90
C PRO A 46 2.29 10.91 1.98
N GLY A 47 2.66 12.12 1.54
CA GLY A 47 2.45 13.33 2.35
C GLY A 47 1.00 13.80 2.26
N ASN A 48 0.67 14.85 3.02
CA ASN A 48 -0.68 15.42 3.10
C ASN A 48 -1.34 15.67 1.73
N ILE A 49 -0.66 16.31 0.78
CA ILE A 49 -1.22 16.63 -0.56
C ILE A 49 -1.55 15.34 -1.34
N THR A 50 -0.63 14.38 -1.35
CA THR A 50 -0.83 13.09 -2.04
C THR A 50 -1.94 12.29 -1.38
N CYS A 51 -2.00 12.29 -0.05
CA CYS A 51 -3.04 11.61 0.70
C CYS A 51 -4.41 12.23 0.42
N LEU A 52 -4.52 13.56 0.41
CA LEU A 52 -5.76 14.28 0.09
C LEU A 52 -6.23 13.95 -1.33
N LYS A 53 -5.33 13.94 -2.32
CA LYS A 53 -5.67 13.60 -3.71
C LYS A 53 -6.31 12.21 -3.86
N TYR A 54 -5.83 11.21 -3.11
CA TYR A 54 -6.32 9.83 -3.26
C TYR A 54 -7.41 9.43 -2.27
N PHE A 55 -7.40 10.01 -1.07
CA PHE A 55 -8.27 9.61 0.03
C PHE A 55 -9.14 10.76 0.56
N GLY A 56 -9.04 11.97 0.01
CA GLY A 56 -9.79 13.14 0.49
C GLY A 56 -11.31 12.95 0.47
N HIS A 57 -11.83 12.18 -0.48
CA HIS A 57 -13.26 11.81 -0.53
C HIS A 57 -13.73 10.93 0.65
N LEU A 58 -12.81 10.36 1.43
CA LEU A 58 -13.08 9.61 2.66
C LEU A 58 -12.86 10.45 3.92
N CYS A 59 -12.34 11.67 3.78
CA CYS A 59 -12.09 12.60 4.86
C CYS A 59 -13.33 13.46 5.11
N GLU A 60 -13.57 13.81 6.37
CA GLU A 60 -14.69 14.71 6.76
C GLU A 60 -14.35 16.21 6.54
N GLY A 61 -13.16 16.53 6.03
CA GLY A 61 -12.73 17.89 5.74
C GLY A 61 -11.67 17.98 4.64
N ASP A 62 -11.19 19.19 4.37
CA ASP A 62 -10.36 19.49 3.20
C ASP A 62 -8.85 19.37 3.43
N GLU A 63 -8.44 18.90 4.62
CA GLU A 63 -7.03 18.78 5.00
C GLU A 63 -6.67 17.43 5.63
N ILE A 64 -5.49 16.93 5.24
CA ILE A 64 -4.90 15.73 5.86
C ILE A 64 -3.89 16.15 6.93
N ASN A 65 -4.26 15.88 8.18
CA ASN A 65 -3.41 15.91 9.35
C ASN A 65 -3.44 14.54 10.05
N GLU A 66 -2.69 14.39 11.15
CA GLU A 66 -2.67 13.13 11.90
C GLU A 66 -4.04 12.68 12.38
N VAL A 67 -4.85 13.59 12.92
CA VAL A 67 -6.16 13.25 13.48
C VAL A 67 -7.11 12.86 12.36
N SER A 68 -7.17 13.64 11.28
CA SER A 68 -8.05 13.33 10.15
C SER A 68 -7.64 12.03 9.44
N PHE A 69 -6.33 11.77 9.31
CA PHE A 69 -5.84 10.50 8.77
C PHE A 69 -6.20 9.31 9.68
N LYS A 70 -5.96 9.40 10.99
CA LYS A 70 -6.27 8.31 11.93
C LYS A 70 -7.77 8.02 11.96
N ASN A 71 -8.61 9.06 11.99
CA ASN A 71 -10.07 8.91 11.89
C ASN A 71 -10.48 8.20 10.60
N MET A 72 -9.94 8.64 9.46
CA MET A 72 -10.22 8.03 8.17
C MET A 72 -9.81 6.56 8.15
N VAL A 73 -8.62 6.21 8.65
CA VAL A 73 -8.18 4.81 8.73
C VAL A 73 -9.09 4.00 9.63
N LEU A 74 -9.38 4.43 10.86
CA LEU A 74 -10.17 3.64 11.80
C LEU A 74 -11.61 3.41 11.32
N ASN A 75 -12.20 4.38 10.61
CA ASN A 75 -13.62 4.34 10.25
C ASN A 75 -13.88 3.88 8.81
N ARG A 76 -12.92 4.08 7.89
CA ARG A 76 -13.10 3.92 6.44
C ARG A 76 -12.10 2.97 5.80
N VAL A 77 -11.39 2.14 6.57
CA VAL A 77 -10.36 1.23 6.05
C VAL A 77 -10.85 0.31 4.93
N ALA A 78 -12.10 -0.16 5.01
CA ALA A 78 -12.69 -1.02 3.99
C ALA A 78 -12.77 -0.35 2.61
N GLU A 79 -12.89 0.98 2.57
CA GLU A 79 -12.90 1.77 1.33
C GLU A 79 -11.49 2.16 0.89
N MET A 80 -10.56 2.30 1.85
CA MET A 80 -9.16 2.56 1.54
C MET A 80 -8.45 1.32 0.94
N MET A 81 -8.78 0.11 1.41
CA MET A 81 -8.07 -1.10 1.01
C MET A 81 -8.10 -1.39 -0.49
N PRO A 82 -9.25 -1.27 -1.21
CA PRO A 82 -9.28 -1.38 -2.67
C PRO A 82 -8.30 -0.44 -3.38
N ILE A 83 -8.14 0.79 -2.88
CA ILE A 83 -7.19 1.77 -3.44
C ILE A 83 -5.76 1.27 -3.20
N TYR A 84 -5.43 0.90 -1.96
CA TYR A 84 -4.10 0.39 -1.64
C TYR A 84 -3.71 -0.85 -2.44
N THR A 85 -4.64 -1.81 -2.60
CA THR A 85 -4.39 -3.02 -3.38
C THR A 85 -4.25 -2.69 -4.86
N LYS A 86 -5.10 -1.82 -5.42
CA LYS A 86 -5.00 -1.38 -6.81
C LYS A 86 -3.61 -0.82 -7.12
N PHE A 87 -3.12 0.11 -6.29
CA PHE A 87 -1.80 0.68 -6.49
C PHE A 87 -0.66 -0.34 -6.30
N LEU A 88 -0.82 -1.31 -5.39
CA LEU A 88 0.17 -2.37 -5.19
C LEU A 88 0.36 -3.23 -6.45
N PHE A 89 -0.73 -3.56 -7.16
CA PHE A 89 -0.72 -4.38 -8.39
C PHE A 89 -1.16 -3.57 -9.62
N ASP A 90 -0.64 -2.34 -9.76
CA ASP A 90 -1.00 -1.44 -10.87
C ASP A 90 -0.42 -1.88 -12.22
N SER A 91 0.62 -2.71 -12.20
CA SER A 91 1.23 -3.31 -13.40
C SER A 91 0.64 -4.67 -13.72
N ASP A 92 0.72 -5.10 -14.99
CA ASP A 92 0.28 -6.44 -15.43
C ASP A 92 0.92 -7.56 -14.59
N TYR A 93 2.18 -7.35 -14.19
CA TYR A 93 2.90 -8.21 -13.26
C TYR A 93 3.60 -7.40 -12.17
N MET A 94 3.64 -7.95 -10.97
CA MET A 94 4.54 -7.51 -9.90
C MET A 94 5.56 -8.62 -9.60
N LEU A 95 6.84 -8.33 -9.77
CA LEU A 95 7.94 -9.17 -9.31
C LEU A 95 8.36 -8.72 -7.91
N TRP A 96 8.22 -9.61 -6.94
CA TRP A 96 8.71 -9.38 -5.58
C TRP A 96 9.96 -10.22 -5.35
N ILE A 97 11.10 -9.56 -5.10
CA ILE A 97 12.36 -10.19 -4.70
C ILE A 97 12.64 -9.85 -3.24
N ARG A 98 12.75 -10.86 -2.38
CA ARG A 98 13.05 -10.67 -0.95
C ARG A 98 14.37 -11.31 -0.58
N LYS A 99 15.14 -10.61 0.26
CA LYS A 99 16.35 -11.18 0.85
C LYS A 99 15.99 -11.97 2.10
N ASN A 100 16.33 -13.26 2.11
CA ASN A 100 16.15 -14.16 3.24
C ASN A 100 17.53 -14.68 3.69
N LYS A 101 18.07 -14.08 4.77
CA LYS A 101 19.45 -14.31 5.23
C LYS A 101 20.45 -14.07 4.08
N ASN A 102 21.07 -15.13 3.58
CA ASN A 102 22.07 -15.11 2.51
C ASN A 102 21.51 -15.55 1.15
N LYS A 103 20.19 -15.72 1.01
CA LYS A 103 19.52 -16.11 -0.23
C LYS A 103 18.52 -15.04 -0.67
N TYR A 104 18.20 -15.06 -1.96
CA TYR A 104 17.11 -14.27 -2.53
C TYR A 104 16.00 -15.22 -2.96
N ASP A 105 14.79 -14.95 -2.48
CA ASP A 105 13.57 -15.62 -2.95
C ASP A 105 12.82 -14.64 -3.85
N TYR A 106 12.05 -15.15 -4.81
CA TYR A 106 11.20 -14.32 -5.65
C TYR A 106 9.83 -14.95 -5.89
N GLN A 107 8.84 -14.08 -6.13
CA GLN A 107 7.49 -14.46 -6.57
C GLN A 107 7.01 -13.45 -7.62
N ILE A 108 6.22 -13.92 -8.58
CA ILE A 108 5.60 -13.08 -9.61
C ILE A 108 4.08 -13.16 -9.42
N PHE A 109 3.44 -12.00 -9.40
CA PHE A 109 2.01 -11.86 -9.18
C PHE A 109 1.37 -11.19 -10.40
N PRO A 110 0.42 -11.85 -11.08
CA PRO A 110 -0.36 -11.18 -12.12
C PRO A 110 -1.39 -10.23 -11.49
N GLN A 111 -1.68 -9.12 -12.18
CA GLN A 111 -2.68 -8.14 -11.76
C GLN A 111 -4.05 -8.76 -11.46
N GLU A 112 -4.43 -9.78 -12.22
CA GLU A 112 -5.72 -10.47 -12.11
C GLU A 112 -6.00 -11.10 -10.73
N LEU A 113 -4.98 -11.28 -9.89
CA LEU A 113 -5.18 -11.72 -8.49
C LEU A 113 -6.11 -10.78 -7.72
N LEU A 114 -6.12 -9.49 -8.04
CA LEU A 114 -7.01 -8.52 -7.41
C LEU A 114 -8.49 -8.75 -7.73
N HIS A 115 -8.82 -9.26 -8.92
CA HIS A 115 -10.21 -9.42 -9.34
C HIS A 115 -10.96 -10.50 -8.55
N LYS A 116 -10.23 -11.35 -7.81
CA LYS A 116 -10.78 -12.49 -7.09
C LYS A 116 -11.11 -12.18 -5.63
N PHE A 117 -10.69 -11.03 -5.12
CA PHE A 117 -10.77 -10.73 -3.70
C PHE A 117 -11.63 -9.50 -3.41
N ASN A 118 -12.67 -9.70 -2.59
CA ASN A 118 -13.55 -8.64 -2.11
C ASN A 118 -13.32 -8.42 -0.61
N TRP A 119 -13.11 -7.16 -0.22
CA TRP A 119 -12.94 -6.79 1.19
C TRP A 119 -14.28 -6.70 1.90
N GLU A 120 -14.44 -7.43 3.00
CA GLU A 120 -15.59 -7.35 3.91
C GLU A 120 -15.26 -6.45 5.10
N LYS A 121 -16.12 -5.46 5.38
CA LYS A 121 -15.85 -4.43 6.39
C LYS A 121 -15.69 -5.04 7.79
N GLU A 122 -16.50 -6.04 8.09
CA GLU A 122 -16.66 -6.69 9.39
C GLU A 122 -15.43 -7.53 9.78
N LEU A 123 -14.61 -7.90 8.80
CA LEU A 123 -13.39 -8.68 9.01
C LEU A 123 -12.19 -7.81 9.41
N PHE A 124 -12.28 -6.49 9.24
CA PHE A 124 -11.20 -5.59 9.63
C PHE A 124 -11.17 -5.38 11.15
N SER A 125 -9.96 -5.37 11.69
CA SER A 125 -9.72 -4.96 13.07
C SER A 125 -8.34 -4.31 13.22
N PHE A 126 -8.18 -3.54 14.29
CA PHE A 126 -6.94 -2.85 14.60
C PHE A 126 -6.39 -3.31 15.94
N THR A 127 -5.06 -3.30 16.07
CA THR A 127 -4.42 -3.51 17.39
C THR A 127 -4.68 -2.37 18.37
N LYS A 128 -4.95 -1.17 17.85
CA LYS A 128 -5.26 0.04 18.61
C LYS A 128 -6.57 0.61 18.05
N PRO A 129 -7.71 0.38 18.71
CA PRO A 129 -9.03 0.68 18.13
C PRO A 129 -9.41 2.17 18.22
N THR A 130 -8.68 2.96 19.00
CA THR A 130 -8.94 4.40 19.18
C THR A 130 -7.75 5.26 18.73
N ILE A 131 -8.00 6.55 18.47
CA ILE A 131 -6.93 7.51 18.15
C ILE A 131 -5.94 7.62 19.31
N GLN A 132 -6.43 7.61 20.55
CA GLN A 132 -5.63 7.77 21.77
C GLN A 132 -4.67 6.58 21.96
N ASP A 133 -5.13 5.36 21.68
CA ASP A 133 -4.27 4.17 21.73
C ASP A 133 -3.27 4.15 20.58
N TRP A 134 -3.64 4.76 19.44
CA TRP A 134 -2.78 4.90 18.28
C TRP A 134 -1.76 6.01 18.48
N ASN A 135 -0.56 5.64 18.93
CA ASN A 135 0.64 6.45 18.87
C ASN A 135 1.21 6.55 17.43
N ASP A 136 2.37 5.98 17.14
CA ASP A 136 3.01 6.15 15.83
C ASP A 136 2.64 5.07 14.80
N SER A 137 2.22 3.88 15.26
CA SER A 137 1.86 2.77 14.39
C SER A 137 0.62 2.03 14.83
N ASN A 138 -0.09 1.41 13.89
CA ASN A 138 -1.23 0.56 14.15
C ASN A 138 -1.27 -0.59 13.15
N THR A 139 -1.37 -1.82 13.66
CA THR A 139 -1.48 -3.01 12.82
C THR A 139 -2.92 -3.17 12.37
N LEU A 140 -3.09 -3.28 11.05
CA LEU A 140 -4.34 -3.69 10.43
C LEU A 140 -4.39 -5.22 10.36
N LYS A 141 -5.49 -5.78 10.86
CA LYS A 141 -5.82 -7.19 10.73
C LYS A 141 -7.04 -7.37 9.85
N TYR A 142 -7.08 -8.50 9.15
CA TYR A 142 -8.24 -8.99 8.41
C TYR A 142 -8.51 -10.43 8.84
N ASN A 143 -9.71 -10.70 9.35
CA ASN A 143 -10.11 -11.99 9.92
C ASN A 143 -9.05 -12.54 10.92
N GLY A 144 -8.56 -11.68 11.82
CA GLY A 144 -7.54 -12.02 12.82
C GLY A 144 -6.09 -12.05 12.31
N ILE A 145 -5.84 -12.02 10.99
CA ILE A 145 -4.51 -12.07 10.39
C ILE A 145 -3.97 -10.66 10.18
N SER A 146 -2.74 -10.37 10.64
CA SER A 146 -2.09 -9.07 10.39
C SER A 146 -1.70 -8.90 8.92
N ILE A 147 -2.43 -8.05 8.19
CA ILE A 147 -2.25 -7.83 6.75
C ILE A 147 -1.45 -6.57 6.41
N GLY A 148 -1.32 -5.65 7.37
CA GLY A 148 -0.56 -4.42 7.12
C GLY A 148 -0.36 -3.59 8.37
N GLU A 149 0.37 -2.50 8.19
CA GLU A 149 0.68 -1.56 9.26
C GLU A 149 0.56 -0.14 8.74
N PHE A 150 -0.21 0.68 9.44
CA PHE A 150 -0.25 2.12 9.27
C PHE A 150 0.76 2.78 10.21
N GLN A 151 1.46 3.81 9.74
CA GLN A 151 2.40 4.59 10.51
C GLN A 151 2.24 6.08 10.21
N VAL A 152 2.22 6.91 11.25
CA VAL A 152 2.17 8.38 11.10
C VAL A 152 3.48 8.97 11.60
N HIS A 153 4.22 9.63 10.71
CA HIS A 153 5.48 10.28 11.07
C HIS A 153 5.32 11.81 11.01
N ARG A 154 5.05 12.43 12.17
CA ARG A 154 4.82 13.88 12.31
C ARG A 154 5.91 14.74 11.66
N ASN A 155 7.17 14.43 11.98
CA ASN A 155 8.32 15.23 11.53
C ASN A 155 8.65 15.10 10.04
N ARG A 156 8.02 14.15 9.33
CA ARG A 156 8.34 13.85 7.93
C ARG A 156 7.15 14.05 6.99
N ASN A 157 6.02 14.57 7.49
CA ASN A 157 4.76 14.69 6.75
C ASN A 157 4.49 13.41 5.94
N SER A 158 4.37 12.27 6.62
CA SER A 158 4.24 10.97 5.96
C SER A 158 3.22 10.09 6.66
N TYR A 159 2.19 9.69 5.90
CA TYR A 159 1.09 8.82 6.31
C TYR A 159 1.28 7.45 5.64
N LYS A 160 2.12 6.63 6.25
CA LYS A 160 2.62 5.40 5.64
C LYS A 160 1.67 4.24 5.87
N PHE A 161 1.50 3.42 4.85
CA PHE A 161 0.89 2.11 4.93
C PHE A 161 1.76 1.07 4.23
N ARG A 162 1.95 -0.08 4.88
CA ARG A 162 2.70 -1.20 4.35
C ARG A 162 1.91 -2.48 4.48
N PHE A 163 1.74 -3.20 3.39
CA PHE A 163 1.23 -4.56 3.43
C PHE A 163 2.28 -5.51 3.99
N ASN A 164 1.84 -6.45 4.82
CA ASN A 164 2.56 -7.66 5.10
C ASN A 164 2.27 -8.65 3.96
N MET A 165 3.15 -8.71 2.97
CA MET A 165 2.89 -9.46 1.74
C MET A 165 2.68 -10.94 1.96
N GLU A 166 3.44 -11.56 2.86
CA GLU A 166 3.26 -13.00 3.15
C GLU A 166 1.86 -13.33 3.63
N ASN A 167 1.24 -12.42 4.39
CA ASN A 167 -0.11 -12.61 4.88
C ASN A 167 -1.17 -12.14 3.90
N LEU A 168 -0.89 -11.07 3.14
CA LEU A 168 -1.78 -10.64 2.06
C LEU A 168 -1.94 -11.75 1.01
N MET A 169 -0.85 -12.41 0.60
CA MET A 169 -0.91 -13.47 -0.41
C MET A 169 -1.77 -14.65 0.05
N LYS A 170 -1.71 -15.04 1.33
CA LYS A 170 -2.58 -16.10 1.89
C LYS A 170 -4.07 -15.78 1.83
N LEU A 171 -4.45 -14.53 1.60
CA LEU A 171 -5.84 -14.12 1.48
C LEU A 171 -6.32 -14.05 0.03
N ILE A 172 -5.41 -13.75 -0.90
CA ILE A 172 -5.77 -13.44 -2.30
C ILE A 172 -5.33 -14.51 -3.32
N GLU A 173 -4.51 -15.47 -2.90
CA GLU A 173 -4.21 -16.72 -3.65
C GLU A 173 -5.25 -17.80 -3.38
#